data_AF-A0AAD4FEI6-F1
#
_entry.id   AF-A0AAD4FEI6-F1
#
_cell.length_a   1.000
_cell.length_b   1.000
_cell.length_c   1.000
_cell.angle_alpha   90.00
_cell.angle_beta   90.00
_cell.angle_gamma   90.00
#
_symmetry.space_group_name_H-M   'P 1'
#
loop_
_entity.id
_entity.type
_entity.pdbx_description
1 polymer ?
#
loop_
_entity_poly.entity_id
_entity_poly.type
_entity_poly.pdbx_seq_one_letter_code
_entity_poly.pdbx_strand_id
1 'polypeptide(L)'
;MATVTEPIETAMVELERMDRTQRPKTTMASTPSAEGVMTDCLPRKEDFELSTSTKSRSTFHVYEKHECHKRISPVLDPALERRSGPTIKQQTARRKEGKERQDDGLPRVEPDDDAFFLHRPYLAFHVPPRVLYTGSSKYTAQPVILIHEGSFWKEYKLQLLSSVPSVIDPRGVVGWRHNGDDDKKALKPDDHKLKGYKVQTWRLWGETGKGYVHSVKATRKTGEGLDPDVIKEPDTSLGEPVTADEVVYLRWKKPLSRHTRCYHFHYGGIDFFWKGTGSVRELRTCGLLLRFNHLKLVAQLPLNVEKKEQPDEVCLGTYTSSVACRKNGTLEFFDAAILRLVDDHAPFTLSGIEEELEEEDADTAKISLMKRSTLYRVFVATAMCMIRSEKEKRHTLLGLLVAGINEGGGAGG
;
A
#
# COMPACT_ATOMS: atom_id res chain seq x y z
N MET A 1 36.17 -39.47 29.61
CA MET A 1 36.28 -40.87 29.15
C MET A 1 35.05 -41.09 28.27
N ALA A 2 35.08 -40.91 26.94
CA ALA A 2 35.80 -41.69 25.92
C ALA A 2 35.68 -43.20 26.22
N THR A 3 35.13 -44.09 25.39
CA THR A 3 34.71 -44.11 23.98
C THR A 3 34.03 -45.48 23.73
N VAL A 4 33.57 -45.72 22.48
CA VAL A 4 33.36 -47.03 21.79
C VAL A 4 31.89 -47.50 21.76
N THR A 5 31.07 -47.15 20.74
CA THR A 5 30.91 -47.66 19.33
C THR A 5 30.28 -49.05 19.17
N GLU A 6 29.03 -49.05 18.67
CA GLU A 6 28.41 -49.78 17.52
C GLU A 6 28.53 -51.33 17.39
N PRO A 7 27.57 -52.06 16.75
CA PRO A 7 26.98 -51.69 15.45
C PRO A 7 25.51 -52.05 15.12
N ILE A 8 25.16 -51.53 13.95
CA ILE A 8 24.04 -51.65 13.01
C ILE A 8 23.46 -53.06 12.82
N GLU A 9 22.14 -53.16 12.70
CA GLU A 9 21.48 -54.28 12.03
C GLU A 9 20.37 -53.81 11.08
N THR A 10 20.43 -54.38 9.88
CA THR A 10 19.69 -54.07 8.66
C THR A 10 18.51 -55.02 8.55
N ALA A 11 17.29 -54.53 8.30
CA ALA A 11 16.17 -55.39 7.92
C ALA A 11 15.57 -54.91 6.59
N MET A 12 15.84 -55.72 5.58
CA MET A 12 15.21 -55.74 4.26
C MET A 12 13.72 -56.13 4.39
N VAL A 13 12.84 -55.51 3.61
CA VAL A 13 11.53 -56.08 3.31
C VAL A 13 11.38 -56.19 1.80
N GLU A 14 10.92 -57.38 1.43
CA GLU A 14 10.95 -58.05 0.15
C GLU A 14 9.97 -57.49 -0.89
N LEU A 15 10.34 -57.73 -2.14
CA LEU A 15 9.71 -57.30 -3.37
C LEU A 15 8.88 -58.47 -3.92
N GLU A 16 7.55 -58.43 -3.84
CA GLU A 16 6.72 -59.40 -4.58
C GLU A 16 6.45 -58.91 -6.00
N ARG A 17 7.09 -59.59 -6.96
CA ARG A 17 6.71 -59.63 -8.37
C ARG A 17 5.86 -60.88 -8.60
N MET A 18 4.66 -60.71 -9.14
CA MET A 18 4.05 -61.73 -10.02
C MET A 18 3.42 -61.06 -11.24
N ASP A 19 3.28 -61.88 -12.28
CA ASP A 19 3.65 -61.59 -13.65
C ASP A 19 2.43 -61.70 -14.59
N ARG A 20 2.58 -61.06 -15.75
CA ARG A 20 2.13 -61.48 -17.08
C ARG A 20 0.64 -61.44 -17.51
N THR A 21 0.48 -60.59 -18.56
CA THR A 21 -0.24 -60.82 -19.84
C THR A 21 -1.77 -60.79 -19.85
N GLN A 22 -2.34 -59.79 -20.54
CA GLN A 22 -3.13 -59.99 -21.78
C GLN A 22 -3.54 -58.64 -22.40
N ARG A 23 -3.05 -58.38 -23.61
CA ARG A 23 -3.74 -57.59 -24.67
C ARG A 23 -4.48 -58.62 -25.53
N PRO A 24 -5.64 -58.33 -26.18
CA PRO A 24 -5.65 -57.39 -27.32
C PRO A 24 -7.00 -56.71 -27.69
N LYS A 25 -6.89 -55.65 -28.51
CA LYS A 25 -7.59 -55.39 -29.80
C LYS A 25 -8.03 -53.94 -29.99
N THR A 26 -7.38 -53.33 -30.97
CA THR A 26 -7.74 -52.14 -31.73
C THR A 26 -9.14 -52.26 -32.33
N THR A 27 -9.94 -51.19 -32.27
CA THR A 27 -10.97 -50.88 -33.26
C THR A 27 -10.92 -49.38 -33.53
N MET A 28 -10.85 -49.04 -34.82
CA MET A 28 -10.70 -47.70 -35.38
C MET A 28 -12.05 -47.00 -35.58
N ALA A 29 -11.97 -45.69 -35.76
CA ALA A 29 -12.99 -44.70 -36.18
C ALA A 29 -13.86 -44.14 -35.03
N SER A 30 -14.07 -42.83 -34.87
CA SER A 30 -14.03 -41.73 -35.85
C SER A 30 -13.77 -40.38 -35.16
N THR A 31 -12.97 -39.52 -35.81
CA THR A 31 -12.86 -38.06 -35.55
C THR A 31 -14.22 -37.38 -35.70
N PRO A 32 -14.50 -36.30 -34.94
CA PRO A 32 -14.40 -35.00 -35.60
C PRO A 32 -13.82 -33.87 -34.74
N SER A 33 -13.26 -32.92 -35.48
CA SER A 33 -13.09 -31.50 -35.17
C SER A 33 -12.17 -31.10 -34.01
N ALA A 34 -10.95 -30.74 -34.41
CA ALA A 34 -10.09 -29.86 -33.65
C ALA A 34 -10.70 -28.45 -33.63
N GLU A 35 -11.23 -28.04 -32.48
CA GLU A 35 -11.36 -26.63 -32.11
C GLU A 35 -10.43 -26.35 -30.94
N GLY A 36 -9.64 -25.28 -31.13
CA GLY A 36 -8.41 -25.01 -30.40
C GLY A 36 -8.62 -24.83 -28.90
N VAL A 37 -7.82 -25.56 -28.14
CA VAL A 37 -7.48 -25.25 -26.75
C VAL A 37 -6.85 -23.86 -26.71
N MET A 38 -7.63 -22.86 -26.29
CA MET A 38 -7.18 -21.50 -26.12
C MET A 38 -6.51 -21.36 -24.75
N THR A 39 -5.21 -21.65 -24.72
CA THR A 39 -4.27 -21.19 -23.69
C THR A 39 -4.29 -19.66 -23.59
N ASP A 40 -4.17 -19.16 -22.35
CA ASP A 40 -3.95 -17.76 -21.96
C ASP A 40 -4.86 -16.70 -22.60
N CYS A 41 -5.98 -16.40 -21.95
CA CYS A 41 -6.73 -15.18 -22.22
C CYS A 41 -6.80 -14.27 -20.99
N LEU A 42 -6.27 -13.07 -21.18
CA LEU A 42 -6.61 -11.87 -20.41
C LEU A 42 -8.13 -11.77 -20.18
N PRO A 43 -8.59 -11.21 -19.05
CA PRO A 43 -10.01 -11.06 -18.74
C PRO A 43 -10.78 -10.38 -19.89
N ARG A 44 -11.95 -10.90 -20.21
CA ARG A 44 -12.77 -10.46 -21.34
C ARG A 44 -13.48 -9.15 -20.99
N LYS A 45 -13.89 -8.44 -22.04
CA LYS A 45 -14.65 -7.18 -21.94
C LYS A 45 -15.95 -7.33 -21.14
N GLU A 46 -16.53 -8.52 -21.16
CA GLU A 46 -17.78 -8.89 -20.49
C GLU A 46 -17.63 -8.92 -18.95
N ASP A 47 -16.43 -9.23 -18.42
CA ASP A 47 -16.13 -9.15 -16.99
C ASP A 47 -16.16 -7.70 -16.45
N PHE A 48 -16.06 -6.71 -17.34
CA PHE A 48 -16.20 -5.29 -17.00
C PHE A 48 -17.64 -4.79 -17.06
N GLU A 49 -18.55 -5.49 -17.75
CA GLU A 49 -19.93 -5.03 -17.96
C GLU A 49 -20.85 -5.35 -16.77
N LEU A 50 -20.50 -6.34 -15.94
CA LEU A 50 -21.23 -6.72 -14.72
C LEU A 50 -21.09 -5.73 -13.54
N SER A 51 -20.37 -4.62 -13.68
CA SER A 51 -20.18 -3.62 -12.61
C SER A 51 -20.43 -2.16 -13.04
N THR A 52 -21.28 -1.96 -14.05
CA THR A 52 -21.55 -0.65 -14.67
C THR A 52 -22.49 0.27 -13.88
N SER A 53 -22.91 -0.11 -12.67
CA SER A 53 -23.52 0.85 -11.73
C SER A 53 -22.44 1.83 -11.25
N THR A 54 -22.48 3.05 -11.78
CA THR A 54 -21.64 4.18 -11.32
C THR A 54 -21.87 4.55 -9.85
N LYS A 55 -22.94 4.04 -9.22
CA LYS A 55 -23.27 4.31 -7.81
C LYS A 55 -22.41 3.53 -6.81
N SER A 56 -21.66 2.51 -7.23
CA SER A 56 -20.93 1.61 -6.31
C SER A 56 -19.41 1.64 -6.51
N ARG A 57 -18.84 2.78 -6.91
CA ARG A 57 -17.40 2.94 -7.13
C ARG A 57 -16.86 4.15 -6.39
N SER A 58 -15.70 3.98 -5.77
CA SER A 58 -14.95 5.08 -5.16
C SER A 58 -13.76 5.46 -6.01
N THR A 59 -13.66 6.74 -6.35
CA THR A 59 -12.57 7.27 -7.17
C THR A 59 -11.72 8.23 -6.36
N PHE A 60 -10.41 8.01 -6.35
CA PHE A 60 -9.43 8.87 -5.71
C PHE A 60 -8.42 9.40 -6.72
N HIS A 61 -8.10 10.68 -6.60
CA HIS A 61 -7.07 11.34 -7.37
C HIS A 61 -5.81 11.53 -6.52
N VAL A 62 -4.68 11.03 -7.03
CA VAL A 62 -3.42 11.01 -6.30
C VAL A 62 -2.55 12.17 -6.75
N TYR A 63 -2.50 13.23 -5.95
CA TYR A 63 -1.76 14.46 -6.21
C TYR A 63 -0.45 14.52 -5.43
N GLU A 64 0.59 15.05 -6.07
CA GLU A 64 1.89 15.29 -5.45
C GLU A 64 1.89 16.65 -4.73
N LYS A 65 2.12 16.64 -3.41
CA LYS A 65 2.17 17.85 -2.57
C LYS A 65 3.59 18.00 -2.03
N HIS A 66 4.37 18.89 -2.65
CA HIS A 66 5.84 18.89 -2.50
C HIS A 66 6.45 17.53 -2.91
N GLU A 67 7.76 17.45 -3.09
CA GLU A 67 8.41 16.23 -3.64
C GLU A 67 8.20 14.96 -2.78
N CYS A 68 7.72 15.12 -1.55
CA CYS A 68 7.72 14.07 -0.55
C CYS A 68 6.33 13.62 -0.09
N HIS A 69 5.29 14.47 -0.18
CA HIS A 69 3.95 14.13 0.31
C HIS A 69 2.95 13.88 -0.82
N LYS A 70 1.90 13.12 -0.54
CA LYS A 70 0.80 12.91 -1.48
C LYS A 70 -0.53 13.24 -0.82
N ARG A 71 -1.41 13.90 -1.57
CA ARG A 71 -2.83 14.06 -1.23
C ARG A 71 -3.62 13.10 -2.11
N ILE A 72 -4.47 12.30 -1.51
CA ILE A 72 -5.32 11.33 -2.18
C ILE A 72 -6.74 11.81 -1.90
N SER A 73 -7.43 12.33 -2.91
CA SER A 73 -8.68 13.06 -2.70
C SER A 73 -9.77 12.46 -3.59
N PRO A 74 -11.00 12.27 -3.09
CA PRO A 74 -12.12 11.91 -3.95
C PRO A 74 -12.50 13.06 -4.89
N VAL A 75 -12.27 14.30 -4.44
CA VAL A 75 -12.52 15.51 -5.22
C VAL A 75 -11.42 15.76 -6.26
N LEU A 76 -11.83 15.95 -7.50
CA LEU A 76 -10.97 16.34 -8.61
C LEU A 76 -10.49 17.80 -8.46
N ASP A 77 -9.19 18.06 -8.62
CA ASP A 77 -8.63 19.42 -8.72
C ASP A 77 -8.26 19.75 -10.18
N PRO A 78 -9.08 20.51 -10.92
CA PRO A 78 -8.84 20.84 -12.32
C PRO A 78 -7.51 21.56 -12.60
N ALA A 79 -6.95 22.26 -11.60
CA ALA A 79 -5.67 22.96 -11.77
C ALA A 79 -4.48 21.99 -11.79
N LEU A 80 -4.62 20.82 -11.12
CA LEU A 80 -3.58 19.79 -11.02
C LEU A 80 -3.68 18.73 -12.12
N GLU A 81 -4.80 18.69 -12.86
CA GLU A 81 -5.00 17.82 -14.03
C GLU A 81 -4.16 18.23 -15.25
N ARG A 82 -3.62 19.45 -15.27
CA ARG A 82 -2.93 20.00 -16.44
C ARG A 82 -1.53 19.42 -16.59
N ARG A 83 -1.09 19.22 -17.83
CA ARG A 83 0.29 18.81 -18.14
C ARG A 83 1.31 19.83 -17.62
N SER A 84 1.03 21.13 -17.71
CA SER A 84 1.92 22.19 -17.21
C SER A 84 1.72 22.53 -15.72
N GLY A 85 0.75 21.91 -15.05
CA GLY A 85 0.38 22.25 -13.67
C GLY A 85 -0.28 23.64 -13.53
N PRO A 86 -0.45 24.13 -12.29
CA PRO A 86 -1.08 25.42 -12.02
C PRO A 86 -0.14 26.58 -12.35
N THR A 87 -0.68 27.66 -12.93
CA THR A 87 0.09 28.86 -13.26
C THR A 87 0.56 29.59 -12.00
N ILE A 88 1.63 30.39 -12.10
CA ILE A 88 2.14 31.19 -10.97
C ILE A 88 1.03 32.06 -10.37
N LYS A 89 0.21 32.71 -11.21
CA LYS A 89 -0.95 33.52 -10.76
C LYS A 89 -1.94 32.70 -9.93
N GLN A 90 -2.29 31.48 -10.38
CA GLN A 90 -3.18 30.58 -9.64
C GLN A 90 -2.57 30.12 -8.32
N GLN A 91 -1.26 29.83 -8.30
CA GLN A 91 -0.56 29.45 -7.08
C GLN A 91 -0.54 30.60 -6.06
N THR A 92 -0.28 31.84 -6.51
CA THR A 92 -0.30 33.02 -5.65
C THR A 92 -1.71 33.30 -5.12
N ALA A 93 -2.75 33.19 -5.96
CA ALA A 93 -4.14 33.33 -5.54
C ALA A 93 -4.51 32.31 -4.45
N ARG A 94 -4.19 31.03 -4.65
CA ARG A 94 -4.41 29.97 -3.64
C ARG A 94 -3.64 30.22 -2.33
N ARG A 95 -2.44 30.80 -2.40
CA ARG A 95 -1.68 31.17 -1.21
C ARG A 95 -2.35 32.32 -0.46
N LYS A 96 -2.91 33.29 -1.17
CA LYS A 96 -3.63 34.42 -0.59
C LYS A 96 -4.92 33.97 0.09
N GLU A 97 -5.75 33.21 -0.62
CA GLU A 97 -7.00 32.63 -0.08
C GLU A 97 -6.73 31.76 1.15
N GLY A 98 -5.71 30.90 1.09
CA GLY A 98 -5.35 30.06 2.24
C GLY A 98 -4.79 30.85 3.43
N LYS A 99 -4.28 32.06 3.22
CA LYS A 99 -3.88 32.97 4.29
C LYS A 99 -5.08 33.71 4.84
N GLU A 100 -5.96 34.23 3.99
CA GLU A 100 -7.21 34.89 4.38
C GLU A 100 -8.06 33.96 5.27
N ARG A 101 -8.26 32.70 4.86
CA ARG A 101 -8.92 31.69 5.71
C ARG A 101 -8.24 31.49 7.07
N GLN A 102 -6.91 31.48 7.10
CA GLN A 102 -6.17 31.29 8.33
C GLN A 102 -6.29 32.52 9.26
N ASP A 103 -6.28 33.72 8.68
CA ASP A 103 -6.49 34.97 9.38
C ASP A 103 -7.93 35.04 9.95
N ASP A 104 -8.90 34.41 9.27
CA ASP A 104 -10.28 34.21 9.75
C ASP A 104 -10.43 33.06 10.77
N GLY A 105 -9.34 32.43 11.20
CA GLY A 105 -9.34 31.32 12.16
C GLY A 105 -9.81 29.98 11.59
N LEU A 106 -10.05 29.89 10.28
CA LEU A 106 -10.46 28.68 9.59
C LEU A 106 -9.26 27.82 9.14
N PRO A 107 -9.42 26.50 9.02
CA PRO A 107 -8.36 25.67 8.47
C PRO A 107 -8.07 26.08 7.01
N ARG A 108 -6.79 26.07 6.65
CA ARG A 108 -6.30 26.46 5.32
C ARG A 108 -6.95 25.69 4.16
N VAL A 109 -7.38 24.46 4.42
CA VAL A 109 -8.15 23.62 3.50
C VAL A 109 -9.23 22.97 4.36
N GLU A 110 -10.45 22.93 3.84
CA GLU A 110 -11.52 22.18 4.50
C GLU A 110 -11.09 20.72 4.74
N PRO A 111 -11.39 20.18 5.93
CA PRO A 111 -11.19 18.77 6.18
C PRO A 111 -12.08 17.98 5.21
N ASP A 112 -11.49 16.94 4.63
CA ASP A 112 -12.18 15.99 3.78
C ASP A 112 -11.89 14.64 4.42
N ASP A 113 -12.88 14.10 5.10
CA ASP A 113 -12.75 12.90 5.95
C ASP A 113 -12.58 11.63 5.10
N ASP A 114 -13.02 11.68 3.84
CA ASP A 114 -12.87 10.59 2.87
C ASP A 114 -11.54 10.68 2.11
N ALA A 115 -10.78 11.76 2.28
CA ALA A 115 -9.45 11.88 1.71
C ALA A 115 -8.39 11.10 2.52
N PHE A 116 -7.24 10.87 1.89
CA PHE A 116 -6.05 10.38 2.57
C PHE A 116 -4.86 11.29 2.34
N PHE A 117 -3.97 11.34 3.32
CA PHE A 117 -2.72 12.09 3.22
C PHE A 117 -1.54 11.17 3.50
N LEU A 118 -0.63 11.05 2.53
CA LEU A 118 0.62 10.31 2.71
C LEU A 118 1.74 11.27 3.03
N HIS A 119 2.17 11.28 4.28
CA HIS A 119 3.30 12.05 4.75
C HIS A 119 4.61 11.25 4.60
N ARG A 120 5.68 11.95 4.24
CA ARG A 120 7.04 11.44 4.29
C ARG A 120 7.83 12.34 5.23
N PRO A 121 8.02 11.94 6.49
CA PRO A 121 8.87 12.70 7.40
C PRO A 121 10.31 12.73 6.86
N TYR A 122 10.98 13.86 7.09
CA TYR A 122 12.42 14.00 6.84
C TYR A 122 13.12 14.28 8.17
N LEU A 123 14.06 13.39 8.50
CA LEU A 123 14.92 13.46 9.66
C LEU A 123 16.34 13.12 9.20
N ALA A 124 17.31 14.00 9.45
CA ALA A 124 18.67 13.80 8.95
C ALA A 124 19.25 12.47 9.45
N PHE A 125 20.00 11.77 8.57
CA PHE A 125 20.64 10.48 8.85
C PHE A 125 19.69 9.33 9.22
N HIS A 126 18.38 9.54 9.06
CA HIS A 126 17.37 8.55 9.32
C HIS A 126 16.43 8.40 8.11
N VAL A 127 15.89 7.19 7.96
CA VAL A 127 14.84 6.90 6.98
C VAL A 127 13.59 6.50 7.76
N PRO A 128 12.84 7.46 8.31
CA PRO A 128 11.59 7.16 9.00
C PRO A 128 10.54 6.58 8.05
N PRO A 129 9.62 5.75 8.56
CA PRO A 129 8.50 5.26 7.76
C PRO A 129 7.65 6.43 7.26
N ARG A 130 7.01 6.22 6.11
CA ARG A 130 5.92 7.11 5.69
C ARG A 130 4.70 6.85 6.57
N VAL A 131 3.89 7.89 6.73
CA VAL A 131 2.68 7.79 7.55
C VAL A 131 1.48 8.09 6.64
N LEU A 132 0.57 7.13 6.52
CA LEU A 132 -0.73 7.34 5.90
C LEU A 132 -1.68 7.86 6.96
N TYR A 133 -2.40 8.94 6.63
CA TYR A 133 -3.43 9.53 7.46
C TYR A 133 -4.79 9.47 6.76
N THR A 134 -5.87 9.32 7.53
CA THR A 134 -7.26 9.51 7.09
C THR A 134 -7.65 10.97 7.24
N GLY A 135 -7.70 11.67 6.12
CA GLY A 135 -8.00 13.09 6.00
C GLY A 135 -7.11 13.81 4.98
N SER A 136 -7.38 15.11 4.77
CA SER A 136 -6.70 15.93 3.75
C SER A 136 -5.31 16.47 4.17
N SER A 137 -4.95 16.35 5.44
CA SER A 137 -3.74 16.98 6.02
C SER A 137 -3.27 16.27 7.29
N LYS A 138 -1.95 16.15 7.49
CA LYS A 138 -1.35 15.57 8.71
C LYS A 138 -1.68 16.27 10.04
N TYR A 139 -2.23 17.49 10.01
CA TYR A 139 -2.52 18.26 11.23
C TYR A 139 -3.94 18.03 11.75
N THR A 140 -4.86 17.64 10.87
CA THR A 140 -6.28 17.42 11.19
C THR A 140 -6.65 15.94 11.09
N ALA A 141 -5.85 15.16 10.37
CA ALA A 141 -6.08 13.75 10.09
C ALA A 141 -5.44 12.83 11.12
N GLN A 142 -6.02 11.63 11.29
CA GLN A 142 -5.49 10.60 12.17
C GLN A 142 -4.48 9.70 11.43
N PRO A 143 -3.32 9.38 12.01
CA PRO A 143 -2.39 8.42 11.42
C PRO A 143 -2.96 7.00 11.53
N VAL A 144 -2.92 6.25 10.42
CA VAL A 144 -3.51 4.90 10.36
C VAL A 144 -2.51 3.80 10.01
N ILE A 145 -1.50 4.08 9.18
CA ILE A 145 -0.54 3.06 8.74
C ILE A 145 0.86 3.66 8.62
N LEU A 146 1.85 2.96 9.19
CA LEU A 146 3.28 3.22 8.93
C LEU A 146 3.76 2.34 7.80
N ILE A 147 4.37 2.96 6.79
CA ILE A 147 4.89 2.29 5.61
C ILE A 147 6.41 2.34 5.65
N HIS A 148 7.01 1.19 5.94
CA HIS A 148 8.45 0.97 5.90
C HIS A 148 8.85 0.46 4.53
N GLU A 149 9.89 1.06 3.98
CA GLU A 149 10.40 0.71 2.66
C GLU A 149 11.54 -0.28 2.80
N GLY A 150 11.38 -1.44 2.17
CA GLY A 150 12.46 -2.40 2.02
C GLY A 150 13.43 -2.01 0.91
N SER A 151 14.46 -2.83 0.73
CA SER A 151 15.46 -2.62 -0.31
C SER A 151 14.89 -2.85 -1.72
N PHE A 152 15.31 -2.02 -2.67
CA PHE A 152 15.05 -2.18 -4.11
C PHE A 152 13.56 -2.34 -4.49
N TRP A 153 12.66 -1.68 -3.77
CA TRP A 153 11.20 -1.75 -4.01
C TRP A 153 10.63 -3.18 -3.96
N LYS A 154 11.37 -4.13 -3.39
CA LYS A 154 11.01 -5.55 -3.38
C LYS A 154 9.96 -5.84 -2.33
N GLU A 155 10.02 -5.13 -1.21
CA GLU A 155 9.18 -5.37 -0.06
C GLU A 155 8.83 -4.06 0.63
N TYR A 156 7.59 -3.97 1.10
CA TYR A 156 7.12 -2.93 2.00
C TYR A 156 6.51 -3.61 3.22
N LYS A 157 6.83 -3.08 4.41
CA LYS A 157 6.21 -3.49 5.67
C LYS A 157 5.24 -2.41 6.11
N LEU A 158 3.97 -2.78 6.27
CA LEU A 158 2.89 -1.91 6.71
C LEU A 158 2.55 -2.25 8.16
N GLN A 159 2.73 -1.31 9.08
CA GLN A 159 2.30 -1.46 10.48
C GLN A 159 1.00 -0.69 10.66
N LEU A 160 -0.07 -1.37 11.07
CA LEU A 160 -1.40 -0.81 11.25
C LEU A 160 -1.50 -0.18 12.65
N LEU A 161 -2.05 1.04 12.71
CA LEU A 161 -2.25 1.83 13.92
C LEU A 161 -3.76 2.00 14.14
N SER A 162 -4.37 1.20 15.01
CA SER A 162 -5.82 1.29 15.30
C SER A 162 -6.13 2.03 16.60
N SER A 163 -5.20 2.10 17.56
CA SER A 163 -5.54 2.40 18.95
C SER A 163 -5.05 3.74 19.50
N VAL A 164 -3.97 4.35 18.97
CA VAL A 164 -3.38 5.55 19.61
C VAL A 164 -2.88 6.60 18.60
N PRO A 165 -3.64 7.67 18.30
CA PRO A 165 -3.18 8.76 17.43
C PRO A 165 -1.97 9.51 18.01
N SER A 166 -1.73 9.39 19.32
CA SER A 166 -0.62 10.03 20.03
C SER A 166 0.75 9.37 19.80
N VAL A 167 0.84 8.31 19.00
CA VAL A 167 2.11 7.63 18.71
C VAL A 167 3.03 8.49 17.84
N ILE A 168 2.42 9.26 16.93
CA ILE A 168 3.15 10.09 15.98
C ILE A 168 3.30 11.50 16.52
N ASP A 169 4.53 11.99 16.57
CA ASP A 169 4.83 13.35 17.02
C ASP A 169 4.61 14.39 15.89
N PRO A 170 4.69 15.70 16.17
CA PRO A 170 4.48 16.73 15.14
C PRO A 170 5.52 16.74 13.99
N ARG A 171 6.64 16.01 14.13
CA ARG A 171 7.60 15.79 13.03
C ARG A 171 7.07 14.72 12.06
N GLY A 172 6.01 13.99 12.42
CA GLY A 172 5.43 12.94 11.62
C GLY A 172 6.16 11.60 11.76
N VAL A 173 6.90 11.41 12.85
CA VAL A 173 7.61 10.17 13.18
C VAL A 173 7.08 9.59 14.49
N VAL A 174 7.34 8.31 14.74
CA VAL A 174 7.04 7.69 16.04
C VAL A 174 7.86 8.40 17.13
N GLY A 175 7.18 8.93 18.14
CA GLY A 175 7.82 9.59 19.27
C GLY A 175 8.69 8.63 20.07
N TRP A 176 9.80 9.11 20.63
CA TRP A 176 10.73 8.26 21.39
C TRP A 176 10.08 7.55 22.58
N ARG A 177 9.11 8.19 23.24
CA ARG A 177 8.32 7.60 24.34
C ARG A 177 7.62 6.28 23.99
N HIS A 178 7.38 6.02 22.70
CA HIS A 178 6.71 4.82 22.19
C HIS A 178 7.70 3.86 21.52
N ASN A 179 8.98 4.00 21.83
CA ASN A 179 10.01 3.12 21.30
C ASN A 179 9.85 1.72 21.91
N GLY A 180 9.63 0.71 21.06
CA GLY A 180 9.40 -0.67 21.50
C GLY A 180 10.64 -1.39 22.02
N ASP A 181 11.84 -0.88 21.73
CA ASP A 181 13.09 -1.36 22.31
C ASP A 181 14.27 -0.44 22.00
N ASP A 182 15.21 -0.32 22.94
CA ASP A 182 16.43 0.48 22.75
C ASP A 182 17.46 -0.24 21.87
N ASP A 183 17.46 -1.57 21.87
CA ASP A 183 18.36 -2.35 21.03
C ASP A 183 17.76 -2.59 19.62
N LYS A 184 18.49 -2.15 18.59
CA LYS A 184 18.18 -2.45 17.18
C LYS A 184 18.08 -3.94 16.90
N LYS A 185 18.75 -4.79 17.68
CA LYS A 185 18.67 -6.25 17.55
C LYS A 185 17.37 -6.81 18.13
N ALA A 186 16.84 -6.19 19.18
CA ALA A 186 15.59 -6.58 19.83
C ALA A 186 14.32 -6.06 19.10
N LEU A 187 14.49 -5.06 18.22
CA LEU A 187 13.45 -4.57 17.29
C LEU A 187 13.26 -5.45 16.03
N LYS A 188 14.21 -6.35 15.72
CA LYS A 188 14.14 -7.24 14.55
C LYS A 188 13.24 -8.47 14.71
N PRO A 189 13.19 -9.16 15.86
CA PRO A 189 12.39 -10.38 15.98
C PRO A 189 10.89 -10.09 16.04
N ASP A 190 10.48 -8.92 16.52
CA ASP A 190 9.07 -8.55 16.63
C ASP A 190 8.74 -7.38 15.68
N ASP A 191 8.01 -7.71 14.63
CA ASP A 191 7.62 -6.74 13.61
C ASP A 191 6.51 -5.79 14.04
N HIS A 192 5.82 -6.08 15.15
CA HIS A 192 4.79 -5.20 15.71
C HIS A 192 5.42 -4.06 16.51
N LYS A 193 6.65 -4.20 17.00
CA LYS A 193 7.34 -3.13 17.73
C LYS A 193 7.54 -1.90 16.84
N LEU A 194 7.25 -0.75 17.43
CA LEU A 194 7.44 0.55 16.79
C LEU A 194 8.82 1.10 17.11
N LYS A 195 9.48 1.64 16.09
CA LYS A 195 10.78 2.30 16.25
C LYS A 195 10.57 3.78 16.52
N GLY A 196 10.84 4.22 17.75
CA GLY A 196 10.80 5.63 18.14
C GLY A 196 12.03 6.41 17.65
N TYR A 197 11.89 7.74 17.55
CA TYR A 197 12.97 8.64 17.14
C TYR A 197 13.19 9.76 18.17
N LYS A 198 14.40 9.85 18.73
CA LYS A 198 14.77 10.94 19.63
C LYS A 198 14.72 12.31 18.95
N VAL A 199 14.47 13.36 19.73
CA VAL A 199 14.62 14.75 19.30
C VAL A 199 16.09 15.14 19.40
N GLN A 200 16.73 15.35 18.25
CA GLN A 200 18.14 15.72 18.17
C GLN A 200 18.39 17.16 18.66
N THR A 201 19.56 17.37 19.28
CA THR A 201 20.02 18.69 19.75
C THR A 201 20.35 19.66 18.61
N TRP A 202 20.65 19.14 17.43
CA TRP A 202 20.93 19.89 16.20
C TRP A 202 19.98 19.43 15.09
N ARG A 203 19.84 20.22 14.02
CA ARG A 203 18.89 19.98 12.93
C ARG A 203 19.47 20.52 11.63
N LEU A 204 19.30 19.79 10.53
CA LEU A 204 19.59 20.28 9.20
C LEU A 204 18.40 21.03 8.59
N TRP A 205 18.70 21.87 7.58
CA TRP A 205 17.67 22.58 6.84
C TRP A 205 16.68 21.60 6.18
N GLY A 206 15.39 21.95 6.22
CA GLY A 206 14.31 21.17 5.60
C GLY A 206 13.71 20.04 6.44
N GLU A 207 14.27 19.69 7.61
CA GLU A 207 13.72 18.64 8.49
C GLU A 207 12.26 18.90 8.92
N THR A 208 11.52 17.86 9.31
CA THR A 208 10.10 18.04 9.66
C THR A 208 9.92 18.48 11.13
N GLY A 209 8.87 19.25 11.43
CA GLY A 209 8.48 19.58 12.81
C GLY A 209 9.37 20.61 13.54
N LYS A 210 9.89 21.61 12.81
CA LYS A 210 10.75 22.69 13.35
C LYS A 210 10.22 23.29 14.67
N GLY A 211 8.94 23.67 14.72
CA GLY A 211 8.34 24.29 15.91
C GLY A 211 8.39 23.39 17.15
N TYR A 212 8.07 22.10 16.98
CA TYR A 212 8.15 21.11 18.04
C TYR A 212 9.58 20.87 18.53
N VAL A 213 10.56 20.81 17.63
CA VAL A 213 11.98 20.69 18.03
C VAL A 213 12.42 21.91 18.84
N HIS A 214 11.96 23.11 18.49
CA HIS A 214 12.25 24.32 19.28
C HIS A 214 11.58 24.29 20.66
N SER A 215 10.34 23.83 20.77
CA SER A 215 9.67 23.74 22.08
C SER A 215 10.37 22.72 22.98
N VAL A 216 10.73 21.55 22.47
CA VAL A 216 11.48 20.54 23.24
C VAL A 216 12.84 21.07 23.69
N LYS A 217 13.56 21.81 22.84
CA LYS A 217 14.82 22.46 23.24
C LYS A 217 14.63 23.54 24.30
N ALA A 218 13.55 24.31 24.22
CA ALA A 218 13.22 25.31 25.24
C ALA A 218 12.92 24.64 26.60
N THR A 219 12.14 23.56 26.60
CA THR A 219 11.88 22.72 27.78
C THR A 219 13.18 22.17 28.37
N ARG A 220 14.08 21.61 27.56
CA ARG A 220 15.39 21.12 28.02
C ARG A 220 16.28 22.21 28.64
N LYS A 221 16.20 23.44 28.11
CA LYS A 221 17.01 24.57 28.59
C LYS A 221 16.48 25.14 29.89
N THR A 222 15.15 25.21 30.03
CA THR A 222 14.48 25.75 31.22
C THR A 222 14.42 24.72 32.36
N GLY A 223 14.48 23.43 32.04
CA GLY A 223 14.24 22.36 33.02
C GLY A 223 12.76 22.24 33.41
N GLU A 224 11.89 23.08 32.84
CA GLU A 224 10.46 23.12 33.09
C GLU A 224 9.71 22.40 31.97
N GLY A 225 9.02 21.31 32.33
CA GLY A 225 8.18 20.53 31.43
C GLY A 225 8.64 19.08 31.27
N LEU A 226 7.87 18.31 30.50
CA LEU A 226 8.09 16.89 30.28
C LEU A 226 8.91 16.69 29.00
N ASP A 227 10.15 16.21 29.13
CA ASP A 227 10.97 15.87 27.96
C ASP A 227 10.44 14.57 27.33
N PRO A 228 9.99 14.59 26.07
CA PRO A 228 9.44 13.41 25.41
C PRO A 228 10.47 12.29 25.19
N ASP A 229 11.77 12.57 25.35
CA ASP A 229 12.83 11.58 25.23
C ASP A 229 13.28 10.99 26.58
N VAL A 230 12.82 11.54 27.72
CA VAL A 230 13.17 11.04 29.06
C VAL A 230 12.04 10.15 29.57
N ILE A 231 12.24 8.85 29.49
CA ILE A 231 11.35 7.85 30.08
C ILE A 231 11.60 7.89 31.59
N LYS A 232 10.66 8.42 32.38
CA LYS A 232 10.74 8.38 33.84
C LYS A 232 10.34 6.96 34.31
N GLU A 233 11.16 6.33 35.16
CA GLU A 233 10.84 5.04 35.80
C GLU A 233 9.67 5.17 36.83
N PRO A 234 9.17 4.07 37.43
CA PRO A 234 8.10 3.20 36.95
C PRO A 234 6.82 3.33 37.80
N ASP A 235 6.65 4.40 38.57
CA ASP A 235 5.57 4.51 39.57
C ASP A 235 4.28 5.13 39.03
N THR A 236 4.12 5.21 37.71
CA THR A 236 2.90 5.73 37.10
C THR A 236 2.58 4.97 35.83
N SER A 237 2.27 3.67 35.95
CA SER A 237 1.54 2.86 34.95
C SER A 237 1.74 3.31 33.49
N LEU A 238 3.00 3.48 33.07
CA LEU A 238 3.31 3.82 31.69
C LEU A 238 3.08 2.53 30.94
N GLY A 239 1.89 2.44 30.33
CA GLY A 239 1.43 1.27 29.62
C GLY A 239 2.50 0.72 28.68
N GLU A 240 2.45 -0.58 28.48
CA GLU A 240 3.35 -1.32 27.58
C GLU A 240 3.64 -0.53 26.30
N PRO A 241 4.90 -0.57 25.79
CA PRO A 241 5.27 0.17 24.60
C PRO A 241 4.28 -0.14 23.47
N VAL A 242 3.72 0.90 22.88
CA VAL A 242 2.65 0.75 21.89
C VAL A 242 3.17 -0.09 20.72
N THR A 243 2.51 -1.21 20.48
CA THR A 243 2.76 -2.10 19.35
C THR A 243 1.75 -1.82 18.23
N ALA A 244 2.13 -2.17 16.99
CA ALA A 244 1.18 -2.22 15.88
C ALA A 244 0.18 -3.37 16.11
N ASP A 245 -1.08 -3.16 15.77
CA ASP A 245 -2.10 -4.21 15.95
C ASP A 245 -1.89 -5.36 14.96
N GLU A 246 -1.52 -5.01 13.73
CA GLU A 246 -1.27 -5.96 12.67
C GLU A 246 -0.14 -5.47 11.75
N VAL A 247 0.56 -6.41 11.12
CA VAL A 247 1.63 -6.16 10.17
C VAL A 247 1.32 -6.82 8.84
N VAL A 248 1.30 -6.03 7.77
CA VAL A 248 1.05 -6.50 6.41
C VAL A 248 2.30 -6.33 5.55
N TYR A 249 2.66 -7.38 4.83
CA TYR A 249 3.79 -7.39 3.91
C TYR A 249 3.32 -7.29 2.46
N LEU A 250 3.75 -6.24 1.77
CA LEU A 250 3.58 -6.10 0.33
C LEU A 250 4.89 -6.46 -0.37
N ARG A 251 4.89 -7.57 -1.09
CA ARG A 251 6.07 -8.11 -1.79
C ARG A 251 5.89 -8.08 -3.29
N TRP A 252 6.92 -7.65 -4.00
CA TRP A 252 6.99 -7.78 -5.44
C TRP A 252 7.52 -9.18 -5.80
N LYS A 253 6.67 -10.03 -6.38
CA LYS A 253 7.02 -11.43 -6.69
C LYS A 253 8.23 -11.56 -7.62
N LYS A 254 8.35 -10.68 -8.62
CA LYS A 254 9.44 -10.73 -9.62
C LYS A 254 9.87 -9.32 -10.06
N PRO A 255 10.81 -8.66 -9.37
CA PRO A 255 11.19 -7.28 -9.62
C PRO A 255 11.88 -7.00 -10.96
N LEU A 256 12.55 -8.01 -11.53
CA LEU A 256 13.35 -7.85 -12.75
C LEU A 256 12.84 -8.76 -13.88
N SER A 257 11.60 -9.25 -13.78
CA SER A 257 11.02 -10.10 -14.82
C SER A 257 10.39 -9.28 -15.94
N ARG A 258 10.41 -9.83 -17.15
CA ARG A 258 9.68 -9.30 -18.32
C ARG A 258 8.16 -9.51 -18.21
N HIS A 259 7.69 -10.26 -17.22
CA HIS A 259 6.27 -10.50 -16.98
C HIS A 259 5.57 -9.28 -16.38
N THR A 260 4.24 -9.31 -16.41
CA THR A 260 3.39 -8.29 -15.80
C THR A 260 3.77 -8.10 -14.32
N ARG A 261 3.90 -6.83 -13.93
CA ARG A 261 4.24 -6.43 -12.56
C ARG A 261 3.20 -7.07 -11.62
N CYS A 262 3.65 -7.72 -10.55
CA CYS A 262 2.75 -8.45 -9.65
C CYS A 262 3.22 -8.27 -8.22
N TYR A 263 2.50 -7.45 -7.47
CA TYR A 263 2.71 -7.27 -6.04
C TYR A 263 1.68 -8.09 -5.30
N HIS A 264 2.13 -8.76 -4.25
CA HIS A 264 1.33 -9.67 -3.44
C HIS A 264 1.34 -9.17 -1.99
N PHE A 265 0.18 -9.18 -1.37
CA PHE A 265 0.04 -9.04 0.07
C PHE A 265 -1.06 -9.98 0.56
N HIS A 266 -0.93 -10.43 1.79
CA HIS A 266 -1.92 -11.27 2.46
C HIS A 266 -2.55 -10.48 3.60
N TYR A 267 -3.86 -10.52 3.73
CA TYR A 267 -4.58 -9.83 4.79
C TYR A 267 -5.91 -10.52 5.09
N GLY A 268 -6.24 -10.70 6.36
CA GLY A 268 -7.52 -11.31 6.77
C GLY A 268 -7.78 -12.69 6.15
N GLY A 269 -6.74 -13.50 5.94
CA GLY A 269 -6.86 -14.84 5.33
C GLY A 269 -7.00 -14.84 3.80
N ILE A 270 -7.01 -13.67 3.15
CA ILE A 270 -7.19 -13.53 1.71
C ILE A 270 -5.88 -13.06 1.05
N ASP A 271 -5.55 -13.66 -0.08
CA ASP A 271 -4.42 -13.24 -0.91
C ASP A 271 -4.84 -12.17 -1.91
N PHE A 272 -4.14 -11.04 -1.87
CA PHE A 272 -4.38 -9.91 -2.76
C PHE A 272 -3.21 -9.68 -3.69
N PHE A 273 -3.53 -9.31 -4.93
CA PHE A 273 -2.57 -9.05 -5.98
C PHE A 273 -2.84 -7.73 -6.66
N TRP A 274 -1.81 -6.91 -6.75
CA TRP A 274 -1.78 -5.81 -7.69
C TRP A 274 -1.02 -6.22 -8.95
N LYS A 275 -1.76 -6.38 -10.04
CA LYS A 275 -1.25 -6.89 -11.32
C LYS A 275 -1.19 -5.78 -12.36
N GLY A 276 -0.10 -5.73 -13.12
CA GLY A 276 0.00 -4.92 -14.33
C GLY A 276 -1.12 -5.26 -15.29
N THR A 277 -1.84 -4.24 -15.76
CA THR A 277 -2.94 -4.43 -16.72
C THR A 277 -2.76 -3.53 -17.93
N GLY A 278 -3.14 -4.04 -19.11
CA GLY A 278 -3.30 -3.25 -20.32
C GLY A 278 -4.75 -2.95 -20.68
N SER A 279 -5.70 -3.33 -19.81
CA SER A 279 -7.15 -3.16 -20.03
C SER A 279 -7.63 -1.74 -19.81
N VAL A 280 -6.89 -0.95 -19.03
CA VAL A 280 -7.20 0.46 -18.76
C VAL A 280 -6.32 1.35 -19.65
N ARG A 281 -6.86 2.50 -20.06
CA ARG A 281 -6.17 3.45 -20.93
C ARG A 281 -6.29 4.88 -20.41
N GLU A 282 -5.18 5.61 -20.38
CA GLU A 282 -5.18 7.07 -20.30
C GLU A 282 -5.44 7.63 -21.71
N LEU A 283 -6.51 8.41 -21.87
CA LEU A 283 -7.01 8.87 -23.18
C LEU A 283 -6.24 10.07 -23.73
N ARG A 284 -5.43 10.73 -22.91
CA ARG A 284 -4.64 11.92 -23.31
C ARG A 284 -3.45 11.54 -24.19
N THR A 285 -2.88 12.54 -24.87
CA THR A 285 -1.66 12.39 -25.67
C THR A 285 -0.52 11.79 -24.83
N CYS A 286 0.20 10.82 -25.40
CA CYS A 286 1.20 9.98 -24.72
C CYS A 286 0.66 8.90 -23.74
N GLY A 287 -0.66 8.68 -23.64
CA GLY A 287 -1.24 7.62 -22.81
C GLY A 287 -0.76 6.20 -23.14
N LEU A 288 -0.35 5.95 -24.39
CA LEU A 288 0.27 4.67 -24.81
C LEU A 288 1.56 4.34 -24.05
N LEU A 289 2.35 5.34 -23.66
CA LEU A 289 3.55 5.16 -22.82
C LEU A 289 3.22 4.83 -21.36
N LEU A 290 1.97 5.10 -20.96
CA LEU A 290 1.46 4.80 -19.62
C LEU A 290 0.71 3.47 -19.54
N ARG A 291 0.46 2.80 -20.67
CA ARG A 291 -0.29 1.53 -20.73
C ARG A 291 0.27 0.46 -19.78
N PHE A 292 1.58 0.45 -19.58
CA PHE A 292 2.25 -0.51 -18.69
C PHE A 292 2.32 -0.07 -17.23
N ASN A 293 1.75 1.08 -16.89
CA ASN A 293 1.75 1.67 -15.55
C ASN A 293 0.38 1.56 -14.87
N HIS A 294 -0.59 0.96 -15.55
CA HIS A 294 -1.89 0.66 -14.98
C HIS A 294 -1.82 -0.64 -14.17
N LEU A 295 -2.52 -0.65 -13.05
CA LEU A 295 -2.57 -1.80 -12.14
C LEU A 295 -4.03 -2.16 -11.88
N LYS A 296 -4.31 -3.43 -11.64
CA LYS A 296 -5.59 -3.90 -11.09
C LYS A 296 -5.36 -4.57 -9.74
N LEU A 297 -6.20 -4.27 -8.77
CA LEU A 297 -6.28 -4.99 -7.51
C LEU A 297 -7.19 -6.19 -7.70
N VAL A 298 -6.71 -7.37 -7.34
CA VAL A 298 -7.42 -8.64 -7.47
C VAL A 298 -7.32 -9.39 -6.15
N ALA A 299 -8.43 -9.91 -5.65
CA ALA A 299 -8.41 -10.94 -4.61
C ALA A 299 -8.42 -12.32 -5.25
N GLN A 300 -7.60 -13.22 -4.71
CA GLN A 300 -7.63 -14.63 -5.05
C GLN A 300 -8.52 -15.33 -4.03
N LEU A 301 -9.63 -15.90 -4.51
CA LEU A 301 -10.54 -16.65 -3.65
C LEU A 301 -9.94 -18.02 -3.31
N PRO A 302 -10.22 -18.55 -2.10
CA PRO A 302 -9.81 -19.91 -1.75
C PRO A 302 -10.42 -20.90 -2.75
N LEU A 303 -9.59 -21.81 -3.27
CA LEU A 303 -9.98 -22.79 -4.28
C LEU A 303 -11.17 -23.62 -3.78
N ASN A 304 -12.27 -23.63 -4.55
CA ASN A 304 -13.34 -24.57 -4.30
C ASN A 304 -12.85 -25.96 -4.73
N VAL A 305 -12.55 -26.82 -3.75
CA VAL A 305 -11.92 -28.16 -3.94
C VAL A 305 -12.72 -29.04 -4.92
N GLU A 306 -14.00 -28.77 -5.09
CA GLU A 306 -14.89 -29.51 -5.98
C GLU A 306 -14.67 -29.20 -7.47
N LYS A 307 -14.18 -28.00 -7.80
CA LYS A 307 -13.84 -27.61 -9.17
C LYS A 307 -12.32 -27.53 -9.27
N LYS A 308 -11.69 -28.50 -9.95
CA LYS A 308 -10.26 -28.49 -10.31
C LYS A 308 -9.89 -27.38 -11.32
N GLU A 309 -10.47 -26.19 -11.16
CA GLU A 309 -10.24 -25.03 -12.01
C GLU A 309 -9.26 -24.06 -11.34
N GLN A 310 -8.75 -23.11 -12.13
CA GLN A 310 -7.86 -22.07 -11.62
C GLN A 310 -8.54 -21.29 -10.50
N PRO A 311 -7.79 -20.75 -9.53
CA PRO A 311 -8.37 -19.99 -8.44
C PRO A 311 -9.16 -18.79 -9.00
N ASP A 312 -10.41 -18.65 -8.57
CA ASP A 312 -11.27 -17.55 -8.98
C ASP A 312 -10.66 -16.22 -8.53
N GLU A 313 -10.55 -15.29 -9.48
CA GLU A 313 -9.95 -13.97 -9.29
C GLU A 313 -11.01 -12.88 -9.38
N VAL A 314 -11.21 -12.13 -8.28
CA VAL A 314 -12.17 -11.02 -8.24
C VAL A 314 -11.43 -9.69 -8.35
N CYS A 315 -11.77 -8.88 -9.36
CA CYS A 315 -11.21 -7.54 -9.52
C CYS A 315 -11.88 -6.57 -8.55
N LEU A 316 -11.09 -5.92 -7.69
CA LEU A 316 -11.56 -5.02 -6.64
C LEU A 316 -11.31 -3.55 -6.94
N GLY A 317 -10.45 -3.25 -7.91
CA GLY A 317 -10.12 -1.88 -8.25
C GLY A 317 -9.05 -1.76 -9.31
N THR A 318 -8.84 -0.54 -9.78
CA THR A 318 -7.84 -0.22 -10.78
C THR A 318 -7.07 1.05 -10.43
N TYR A 319 -5.84 1.13 -10.90
CA TYR A 319 -5.04 2.34 -10.86
C TYR A 319 -4.67 2.75 -12.28
N THR A 320 -5.00 3.98 -12.62
CA THR A 320 -4.72 4.62 -13.89
C THR A 320 -3.66 5.70 -13.72
N SER A 321 -2.41 5.44 -14.14
CA SER A 321 -1.37 6.46 -14.15
C SER A 321 -1.75 7.65 -15.04
N SER A 322 -1.41 8.86 -14.60
CA SER A 322 -1.63 10.10 -15.35
C SER A 322 -0.35 10.67 -15.96
N VAL A 323 -0.49 11.43 -17.04
CA VAL A 323 0.58 12.24 -17.67
C VAL A 323 0.73 13.63 -17.05
N ALA A 324 -0.17 14.03 -16.15
CA ALA A 324 -0.15 15.37 -15.57
C ALA A 324 1.02 15.57 -14.61
N CYS A 325 1.64 16.76 -14.61
CA CYS A 325 2.85 17.02 -13.82
C CYS A 325 2.63 16.96 -12.31
N ARG A 326 1.40 17.17 -11.83
CA ARG A 326 1.08 17.21 -10.39
C ARG A 326 0.13 16.10 -9.93
N LYS A 327 -0.26 15.19 -10.84
CA LYS A 327 -1.11 14.04 -10.55
C LYS A 327 -0.40 12.77 -10.96
N ASN A 328 -0.25 11.86 -10.03
CA ASN A 328 0.35 10.55 -10.30
C ASN A 328 -0.62 9.66 -11.07
N GLY A 329 -1.92 9.71 -10.73
CA GLY A 329 -2.95 8.90 -11.34
C GLY A 329 -4.30 9.00 -10.65
N THR A 330 -5.22 8.14 -11.09
CA THR A 330 -6.54 7.92 -10.51
C THR A 330 -6.61 6.48 -9.99
N LEU A 331 -7.09 6.30 -8.78
CA LEU A 331 -7.30 5.02 -8.12
C LEU A 331 -8.81 4.80 -7.99
N GLU A 332 -9.32 3.71 -8.51
CA GLU A 332 -10.74 3.36 -8.49
C GLU A 332 -10.92 2.06 -7.71
N PHE A 333 -11.83 2.05 -6.75
CA PHE A 333 -12.26 0.86 -6.03
C PHE A 333 -13.69 0.52 -6.40
N PHE A 334 -13.95 -0.77 -6.59
CA PHE A 334 -15.25 -1.31 -6.92
C PHE A 334 -15.94 -1.71 -5.62
N ASP A 335 -16.60 -0.75 -4.96
CA ASP A 335 -17.12 -0.87 -3.61
C ASP A 335 -18.06 -2.07 -3.46
N ALA A 336 -18.93 -2.32 -4.45
CA ALA A 336 -19.81 -3.49 -4.44
C ALA A 336 -19.06 -4.83 -4.49
N ALA A 337 -17.95 -4.90 -5.24
CA ALA A 337 -17.14 -6.12 -5.31
C ALA A 337 -16.34 -6.35 -4.02
N ILE A 338 -15.87 -5.27 -3.39
CA ILE A 338 -15.19 -5.34 -2.10
C ILE A 338 -16.18 -5.76 -1.01
N LEU A 339 -17.39 -5.17 -1.00
CA LEU A 339 -18.41 -5.52 -0.01
C LEU A 339 -18.78 -7.00 -0.11
N ARG A 340 -19.07 -7.50 -1.32
CA ARG A 340 -19.35 -8.94 -1.55
C ARG A 340 -18.21 -9.83 -1.04
N LEU A 341 -16.96 -9.49 -1.36
CA LEU A 341 -15.80 -10.24 -0.88
C LEU A 341 -15.75 -10.28 0.66
N VAL A 342 -16.02 -9.15 1.31
CA VAL A 342 -16.00 -9.05 2.78
C VAL A 342 -17.15 -9.83 3.40
N ASP A 343 -18.37 -9.72 2.85
CA ASP A 343 -19.53 -10.47 3.34
C ASP A 343 -19.33 -11.98 3.20
N ASP A 344 -18.78 -12.44 2.06
CA ASP A 344 -18.61 -13.87 1.75
C ASP A 344 -17.44 -14.51 2.53
N HIS A 345 -16.34 -13.78 2.76
CA HIS A 345 -15.08 -14.36 3.23
C HIS A 345 -14.52 -13.74 4.51
N ALA A 346 -15.00 -12.58 4.94
CA ALA A 346 -14.51 -11.89 6.14
C ALA A 346 -15.63 -11.13 6.89
N PRO A 347 -16.78 -11.77 7.20
CA PRO A 347 -17.98 -11.08 7.71
C PRO A 347 -17.75 -10.40 9.07
N PHE A 348 -16.80 -10.89 9.86
CA PHE A 348 -16.40 -10.29 11.13
C PHE A 348 -15.87 -8.85 10.98
N THR A 349 -15.36 -8.48 9.80
CA THR A 349 -14.80 -7.15 9.52
C THR A 349 -15.84 -6.03 9.58
N LEU A 350 -17.12 -6.35 9.38
CA LEU A 350 -18.24 -5.39 9.36
C LEU A 350 -19.28 -5.65 10.46
N SER A 351 -18.96 -6.50 11.45
CA SER A 351 -19.87 -6.81 12.55
C SER A 351 -20.22 -5.56 13.38
N GLY A 352 -21.51 -5.25 13.52
CA GLY A 352 -22.01 -4.12 14.32
C GLY A 352 -23.08 -3.21 13.68
N ILE A 353 -23.58 -3.50 12.47
CA ILE A 353 -24.69 -2.76 11.82
C ILE A 353 -25.97 -3.61 11.71
N GLU A 354 -25.98 -4.81 12.30
CA GLU A 354 -27.17 -5.66 12.31
C GLU A 354 -28.12 -5.19 13.41
N GLU A 355 -28.96 -4.20 13.11
CA GLU A 355 -30.34 -4.04 13.60
C GLU A 355 -30.88 -2.65 13.16
N GLU A 356 -32.02 -2.64 12.43
CA GLU A 356 -32.92 -1.49 12.17
C GLU A 356 -32.72 -0.54 10.95
N LEU A 357 -32.28 -1.00 9.76
CA LEU A 357 -32.35 -0.18 8.52
C LEU A 357 -33.01 -0.90 7.34
N GLU A 358 -33.73 -0.14 6.50
CA GLU A 358 -34.29 -0.63 5.22
C GLU A 358 -33.18 -1.12 4.27
N GLU A 359 -33.45 -2.15 3.44
CA GLU A 359 -32.43 -2.86 2.65
C GLU A 359 -31.56 -1.94 1.74
N GLU A 360 -32.14 -0.92 1.10
CA GLU A 360 -31.36 0.02 0.26
C GLU A 360 -30.46 0.97 1.08
N ASP A 361 -30.90 1.38 2.27
CA ASP A 361 -30.10 2.21 3.19
C ASP A 361 -29.02 1.37 3.88
N ALA A 362 -29.27 0.07 4.09
CA ALA A 362 -28.32 -0.85 4.69
C ALA A 362 -27.06 -1.04 3.84
N ASP A 363 -27.20 -1.19 2.51
CA ASP A 363 -26.04 -1.36 1.61
C ASP A 363 -25.15 -0.11 1.57
N THR A 364 -25.74 1.08 1.56
CA THR A 364 -24.96 2.34 1.58
C THR A 364 -24.26 2.55 2.93
N ALA A 365 -24.90 2.17 4.04
CA ALA A 365 -24.30 2.18 5.36
C ALA A 365 -23.14 1.18 5.47
N LYS A 366 -23.32 -0.05 4.97
CA LYS A 366 -22.27 -1.08 4.89
C LYS A 366 -21.08 -0.62 4.05
N ILE A 367 -21.33 -0.02 2.87
CA ILE A 367 -20.27 0.56 2.03
C ILE A 367 -19.51 1.66 2.78
N SER A 368 -20.22 2.52 3.52
CA SER A 368 -19.61 3.61 4.29
C SER A 368 -18.74 3.06 5.44
N LEU A 369 -19.22 2.02 6.14
CA LEU A 369 -18.43 1.32 7.16
C LEU A 369 -17.20 0.65 6.54
N MET A 370 -17.37 -0.05 5.43
CA MET A 370 -16.30 -0.71 4.69
C MET A 370 -15.22 0.29 4.26
N LYS A 371 -15.57 1.49 3.79
CA LYS A 371 -14.59 2.55 3.45
C LYS A 371 -13.78 3.02 4.66
N ARG A 372 -14.38 2.99 5.85
CA ARG A 372 -13.72 3.33 7.12
C ARG A 372 -12.90 2.18 7.70
N SER A 373 -13.10 0.95 7.22
CA SER A 373 -12.42 -0.26 7.69
C SER A 373 -10.90 -0.21 7.48
N THR A 374 -10.19 -1.04 8.25
CA THR A 374 -8.75 -1.22 8.14
C THR A 374 -8.35 -1.82 6.78
N LEU A 375 -9.15 -2.74 6.23
CA LEU A 375 -8.91 -3.34 4.91
C LEU A 375 -8.81 -2.27 3.82
N TYR A 376 -9.75 -1.33 3.81
CA TYR A 376 -9.78 -0.26 2.81
C TYR A 376 -8.54 0.66 2.95
N ARG A 377 -8.12 0.95 4.18
CA ARG A 377 -6.88 1.68 4.47
C ARG A 377 -5.65 0.92 3.95
N VAL A 378 -5.61 -0.40 4.09
CA VAL A 378 -4.55 -1.28 3.54
C VAL A 378 -4.53 -1.23 2.01
N PHE A 379 -5.68 -1.24 1.34
CA PHE A 379 -5.74 -1.07 -0.12
C PHE A 379 -5.15 0.26 -0.58
N VAL A 380 -5.48 1.35 0.10
CA VAL A 380 -4.90 2.67 -0.19
C VAL A 380 -3.38 2.69 0.07
N ALA A 381 -2.94 2.14 1.20
CA ALA A 381 -1.52 2.09 1.56
C ALA A 381 -0.70 1.26 0.55
N THR A 382 -1.16 0.08 0.18
CA THR A 382 -0.49 -0.79 -0.80
C THR A 382 -0.46 -0.15 -2.19
N ALA A 383 -1.56 0.49 -2.62
CA ALA A 383 -1.57 1.28 -3.85
C ALA A 383 -0.49 2.38 -3.83
N MET A 384 -0.36 3.12 -2.72
CA MET A 384 0.63 4.19 -2.61
C MET A 384 2.07 3.69 -2.68
N CYS A 385 2.36 2.52 -2.10
CA CYS A 385 3.66 1.87 -2.18
C CYS A 385 4.05 1.63 -3.63
N MET A 386 3.18 0.96 -4.38
CA MET A 386 3.44 0.62 -5.77
C MET A 386 3.53 1.84 -6.69
N ILE A 387 2.63 2.82 -6.53
CA ILE A 387 2.68 4.06 -7.33
C ILE A 387 4.03 4.73 -7.15
N ARG A 388 4.60 4.68 -5.93
CA ARG A 388 5.94 5.18 -5.67
C ARG A 388 7.00 4.31 -6.34
N SER A 389 6.98 2.98 -6.12
CA SER A 389 7.94 2.05 -6.71
C SER A 389 8.02 2.21 -8.23
N GLU A 390 6.88 2.32 -8.89
CA GLU A 390 6.80 2.49 -10.35
C GLU A 390 7.31 3.86 -10.81
N LYS A 391 7.10 4.92 -10.02
CA LYS A 391 7.70 6.23 -10.32
C LYS A 391 9.22 6.17 -10.20
N GLU A 392 9.74 5.63 -9.11
CA GLU A 392 11.19 5.58 -8.85
C GLU A 392 11.91 4.70 -9.87
N LYS A 393 11.40 3.50 -10.16
CA LYS A 393 11.97 2.61 -11.18
C LYS A 393 12.10 3.28 -12.54
N ARG A 394 11.10 4.08 -12.95
CA ARG A 394 11.17 4.81 -14.23
C ARG A 394 12.27 5.86 -14.22
N HIS A 395 12.41 6.62 -13.14
CA HIS A 395 13.48 7.61 -13.04
C HIS A 395 14.85 6.93 -13.03
N THR A 396 14.99 5.79 -12.35
CA THR A 396 16.22 4.98 -12.39
C THR A 396 16.49 4.44 -13.78
N LEU A 397 15.51 3.86 -14.46
CA LEU A 397 15.69 3.31 -15.82
C LEU A 397 16.03 4.41 -16.83
N LEU A 398 15.33 5.54 -16.79
CA LEU A 398 15.64 6.70 -17.63
C LEU A 398 17.04 7.25 -17.33
N GLY A 399 17.41 7.33 -16.05
CA GLY A 399 18.76 7.73 -15.64
C GLY A 399 19.84 6.79 -16.18
N LEU A 400 19.63 5.48 -16.11
CA LEU A 400 20.53 4.47 -16.67
C LEU A 400 20.63 4.56 -18.20
N LEU A 401 19.52 4.78 -18.90
CA LEU A 401 19.52 4.96 -20.35
C LEU A 401 20.28 6.22 -20.76
N VAL A 402 20.07 7.35 -20.07
CA VAL A 402 20.79 8.60 -20.34
C VAL A 402 22.29 8.43 -20.05
N ALA A 403 22.65 7.77 -18.95
CA ALA A 403 24.05 7.49 -18.64
C ALA A 403 24.71 6.60 -19.71
N GLY A 404 24.03 5.52 -20.12
CA GLY A 404 24.54 4.60 -21.15
C GLY A 404 24.68 5.24 -22.54
N ILE A 405 23.79 6.17 -22.92
CA ILE A 405 23.91 6.93 -24.18
C ILE A 405 25.11 7.89 -24.12
N ASN A 406 25.33 8.55 -22.97
CA ASN A 406 26.45 9.48 -22.80
C ASN A 406 27.81 8.75 -22.76
N GLU A 407 27.87 7.54 -22.22
CA GLU A 407 29.10 6.72 -22.18
C GLU A 407 29.36 5.98 -23.50
N GLY A 408 28.32 5.65 -24.26
CA GLY A 408 28.43 4.98 -25.57
C GLY A 408 28.74 5.90 -26.76
N GLY A 409 28.67 7.22 -26.59
CA GLY A 409 28.94 8.21 -27.64
C GLY A 409 30.39 8.71 -27.71
N GLY A 410 31.29 8.21 -26.86
CA GLY A 410 32.65 8.72 -26.67
C GLY A 410 33.79 7.85 -27.25
N ALA A 411 33.53 7.05 -28.28
CA ALA A 411 34.56 6.27 -28.98
C ALA A 411 34.37 6.38 -30.51
N GLY A 412 34.77 7.53 -31.05
CA GLY A 412 34.67 7.84 -32.48
C GLY A 412 35.20 9.25 -32.75
N GLY A 413 36.48 9.47 -32.44
CA GLY A 413 37.24 10.66 -32.80
C GLY A 413 38.58 10.22 -33.39
#